data_AF-A0A3F2S039-F1
#
_entry.id   AF-A0A3F2S039-F1
#
_cell.length_a   1.000
_cell.length_b   1.000
_cell.length_c   1.000
_cell.angle_alpha   90.00
_cell.angle_beta   90.00
_cell.angle_gamma   90.00
#
_symmetry.space_group_name_H-M   'P 1'
#
loop_
_entity.id
_entity.type
_entity.pdbx_description
1 polymer ?
#
loop_
_entity_poly.entity_id
_entity_poly.type
_entity_poly.pdbx_seq_one_letter_code
_entity_poly.pdbx_strand_id
1 'polypeptide(L)'
;MLHEQLRSEMVAPTGCCEVCQIAEVLANPQLQNRSVRITGRLDAYDAQRRTAIVSFQNASMVVETQRMALDNLRLQIGSMFQFLGETYSLNKNGQTEIRLVARVGRNVDSLDIDLFLETLAMRRQFLESQG
;
A
#
# COMPACT_ATOMS: atom_id res chain seq x y z
N MET A 1 -29.11 14.98 -3.81
CA MET A 1 -28.53 13.62 -3.88
C MET A 1 -27.20 13.75 -4.61
N LEU A 2 -26.04 13.42 -4.08
CA LEU A 2 -25.63 12.81 -2.82
C LEU A 2 -24.37 13.54 -2.34
N HIS A 3 -24.29 13.76 -1.03
CA HIS A 3 -23.05 14.09 -0.33
C HIS A 3 -22.12 12.87 -0.44
N GLU A 4 -21.05 12.95 -1.23
CA GLU A 4 -19.90 12.08 -1.06
C GLU A 4 -18.93 12.79 -0.13
N GLN A 5 -19.29 12.72 1.15
CA GLN A 5 -18.46 13.17 2.25
C GLN A 5 -17.20 12.30 2.21
N LEU A 6 -16.10 12.87 1.75
CA LEU A 6 -14.75 12.34 1.94
C LEU A 6 -14.60 12.02 3.42
N ARG A 7 -14.80 10.75 3.77
CA ARG A 7 -14.55 10.22 5.11
C ARG A 7 -13.12 10.60 5.43
N SER A 8 -12.94 11.39 6.49
CA SER A 8 -11.62 11.79 6.95
C SER A 8 -10.91 10.53 7.42
N GLU A 9 -10.15 9.89 6.54
CA GLU A 9 -9.36 8.71 6.87
C GLU A 9 -8.35 9.10 7.95
N MET A 10 -8.61 8.63 9.16
CA MET A 10 -7.75 8.91 10.29
C MET A 10 -6.39 8.21 10.05
N VAL A 11 -5.36 9.01 9.75
CA VAL A 11 -4.00 8.55 9.54
C VAL A 11 -3.36 8.26 10.91
N ALA A 12 -2.72 7.10 11.07
CA ALA A 12 -2.01 6.76 12.30
C ALA A 12 -0.98 7.84 12.67
N PRO A 13 -0.65 7.98 13.97
CA PRO A 13 0.35 8.93 14.43
C PRO A 13 1.69 8.84 13.69
N THR A 14 2.41 9.95 13.63
CA THR A 14 3.75 10.03 13.06
C THR A 14 4.66 9.02 13.75
N GLY A 15 5.33 8.15 12.99
CA GLY A 15 6.15 7.04 13.49
C GLY A 15 5.49 5.65 13.49
N CYS A 16 4.17 5.55 13.36
CA CYS A 16 3.48 4.27 13.17
C CYS A 16 3.30 3.93 11.68
N CYS A 17 3.26 2.64 11.35
CA CYS A 17 2.91 2.15 10.03
C CYS A 17 1.38 2.20 9.85
N GLU A 18 0.90 2.89 8.81
CA GLU A 18 -0.52 2.86 8.45
C GLU A 18 -0.84 1.61 7.63
N VAL A 19 -2.02 1.00 7.81
CA VAL A 19 -2.50 -0.08 6.95
C VAL A 19 -3.55 0.52 6.01
N CYS A 20 -3.25 0.53 4.72
CA CYS A 20 -4.07 1.23 3.74
C CYS A 20 -4.10 0.50 2.40
N GLN A 21 -5.13 0.78 1.63
CA GLN A 21 -5.29 0.34 0.26
C GLN A 21 -4.44 1.18 -0.68
N ILE A 22 -4.10 0.62 -1.85
CA ILE A 22 -3.29 1.31 -2.84
C ILE A 22 -3.96 2.62 -3.28
N ALA A 23 -5.27 2.60 -3.53
CA ALA A 23 -6.03 3.80 -3.93
C ALA A 23 -5.90 4.94 -2.90
N GLU A 24 -5.90 4.61 -1.61
CA GLU A 24 -5.80 5.58 -0.51
C GLU A 24 -4.41 6.23 -0.49
N VAL A 25 -3.34 5.44 -0.68
CA VAL A 25 -1.97 5.95 -0.80
C VAL A 25 -1.84 6.94 -1.97
N LEU A 26 -2.50 6.64 -3.09
CA LEU A 26 -2.46 7.49 -4.28
C LEU A 26 -3.29 8.76 -4.12
N ALA A 27 -4.42 8.69 -3.41
CA ALA A 27 -5.37 9.79 -3.26
C ALA A 27 -5.06 10.74 -2.09
N ASN A 28 -4.36 10.26 -1.05
CA ASN A 28 -4.16 11.02 0.19
C ASN A 28 -2.72 11.58 0.29
N PRO A 29 -2.53 12.91 0.15
CA PRO A 29 -1.21 13.54 0.28
C PRO A 29 -0.57 13.35 1.67
N GLN A 30 -1.36 13.12 2.72
CA GLN A 30 -0.84 12.89 4.07
C GLN A 30 -0.13 11.55 4.21
N LEU A 31 -0.39 10.62 3.29
CA LEU A 31 0.30 9.32 3.22
C LEU A 31 1.61 9.41 2.45
N GLN A 32 2.06 10.59 2.00
CA GLN A 32 3.37 10.78 1.38
C GLN A 32 4.48 10.90 2.42
N ASN A 33 5.65 10.30 2.15
CA ASN A 33 6.77 10.21 3.11
C ASN A 33 6.37 9.54 4.43
N ARG A 34 5.42 8.60 4.38
CA ARG A 34 4.94 7.85 5.54
C ARG A 34 5.28 6.37 5.38
N SER A 35 5.40 5.70 6.52
CA SER A 35 5.46 4.24 6.55
C SER A 35 4.05 3.69 6.37
N VAL A 36 3.85 2.87 5.34
CA VAL A 36 2.57 2.24 5.03
C VAL A 36 2.73 0.74 4.84
N ARG A 37 1.63 0.01 4.99
CA ARG A 37 1.47 -1.38 4.60
C ARG A 37 0.31 -1.50 3.63
N ILE A 38 0.62 -1.90 2.41
CA ILE A 38 -0.36 -2.18 1.35
C ILE A 38 -0.50 -3.68 1.11
N THR A 39 -1.68 -4.09 0.64
CA THR A 39 -1.96 -5.44 0.12
C THR A 39 -2.21 -5.32 -1.38
N GLY A 40 -1.71 -6.26 -2.19
CA GLY A 40 -2.03 -6.32 -3.61
C GLY A 40 -1.44 -7.52 -4.34
N ARG A 41 -1.95 -7.78 -5.54
CA ARG A 41 -1.45 -8.79 -6.47
C ARG A 41 -0.19 -8.29 -7.16
N LEU A 42 0.83 -9.12 -7.23
CA LEU A 42 2.02 -8.83 -8.02
C LEU A 42 1.74 -9.05 -9.51
N ASP A 43 1.65 -7.99 -10.30
CA ASP A 43 1.36 -8.08 -11.73
C ASP A 43 2.63 -8.18 -12.59
N ALA A 44 3.70 -7.54 -12.16
CA ALA A 44 4.98 -7.58 -12.87
C ALA A 44 6.15 -7.39 -11.89
N TYR A 45 7.31 -7.94 -12.24
CA TYR A 45 8.54 -7.74 -11.48
C TYR A 45 9.75 -7.65 -12.43
N ASP A 46 10.49 -6.55 -12.33
CA ASP A 46 11.78 -6.36 -12.99
C ASP A 46 12.89 -6.50 -11.93
N ALA A 47 13.61 -7.63 -11.98
CA ALA A 47 14.69 -7.94 -11.05
C ALA A 47 15.93 -7.04 -11.24
N GLN A 48 16.18 -6.55 -12.46
CA GLN A 48 17.31 -5.68 -12.74
C GLN A 48 17.07 -4.29 -12.15
N ARG A 49 15.85 -3.76 -12.33
CA ARG A 49 15.45 -2.46 -11.77
C ARG A 49 15.01 -2.54 -10.31
N ARG A 50 14.80 -3.75 -9.77
CA ARG A 50 14.26 -4.01 -8.43
C ARG A 50 12.92 -3.29 -8.23
N THR A 51 12.05 -3.40 -9.23
CA THR A 51 10.72 -2.75 -9.24
C THR A 51 9.64 -3.77 -9.53
N ALA A 52 8.61 -3.77 -8.69
CA ALA A 52 7.38 -4.51 -8.85
C ALA A 52 6.22 -3.59 -9.22
N ILE A 53 5.27 -4.10 -9.99
CA ILE A 53 3.95 -3.48 -10.20
C ILE A 53 2.96 -4.29 -9.38
N VAL A 54 2.27 -3.62 -8.46
CA VAL A 54 1.32 -4.25 -7.54
C VAL A 54 -0.03 -3.58 -7.70
N SER A 55 -1.08 -4.36 -7.96
CA SER A 55 -2.45 -3.86 -8.05
C SER A 55 -3.35 -4.42 -6.98
N PHE A 56 -4.34 -3.63 -6.59
CA PHE A 56 -5.40 -4.05 -5.69
C PHE A 56 -6.67 -3.30 -6.05
N GLN A 57 -7.73 -4.06 -6.31
CA GLN A 57 -8.98 -3.53 -6.87
C GLN A 57 -8.71 -2.70 -8.14
N ASN A 58 -9.01 -1.40 -8.13
CA ASN A 58 -8.93 -0.52 -9.29
C ASN A 58 -7.67 0.37 -9.29
N ALA A 59 -6.69 0.08 -8.42
CA ALA A 59 -5.49 0.89 -8.28
C ALA A 59 -4.22 0.04 -8.41
N SER A 60 -3.15 0.66 -8.91
CA SER A 60 -1.84 0.03 -9.07
C SER A 60 -0.74 0.99 -8.63
N MET A 61 0.32 0.45 -8.03
CA MET A 61 1.46 1.23 -7.57
C MET A 61 2.78 0.51 -7.87
N VAL A 62 3.82 1.30 -8.14
CA VAL A 62 5.18 0.81 -8.25
C VAL A 62 5.77 0.60 -6.86
N VAL A 63 6.27 -0.60 -6.61
CA VAL A 63 6.95 -0.99 -5.37
C VAL A 63 8.42 -1.27 -5.67
N GLU A 64 9.32 -0.51 -5.07
CA GLU A 64 10.76 -0.72 -5.16
C GLU A 64 11.20 -1.72 -4.10
N THR A 65 11.87 -2.78 -4.52
CA THR A 65 12.27 -3.90 -3.66
C THR A 65 13.75 -3.83 -3.25
N GLN A 66 14.44 -2.72 -3.56
CA GLN A 66 15.87 -2.57 -3.36
C GLN A 66 16.37 -2.68 -1.91
N ARG A 67 15.49 -2.44 -0.92
CA ARG A 67 15.79 -2.55 0.51
C ARG A 67 15.27 -3.85 1.14
N MET A 68 14.64 -4.72 0.36
CA MET A 68 14.12 -5.99 0.85
C MET A 68 15.19 -7.06 0.81
N ALA A 69 15.32 -7.83 1.89
CA ALA A 69 15.97 -9.13 1.83
C ALA A 69 15.03 -10.12 1.11
N LEU A 70 15.46 -10.62 -0.05
CA LEU A 70 14.66 -11.55 -0.88
C LEU A 70 15.04 -13.02 -0.67
N ASP A 71 16.01 -13.31 0.20
CA ASP A 71 16.65 -14.63 0.34
C ASP A 71 15.64 -15.78 0.56
N ASN A 72 14.51 -15.49 1.21
CA ASN A 72 13.42 -16.43 1.48
C ASN A 72 12.07 -16.02 0.86
N LEU A 73 12.03 -14.96 0.04
CA LEU A 73 10.80 -14.45 -0.56
C LEU A 73 10.86 -14.54 -2.07
N ARG A 74 10.08 -15.48 -2.63
CA ARG A 74 9.88 -15.56 -4.08
C ARG A 74 8.76 -14.60 -4.50
N LEU A 75 9.11 -13.57 -5.26
CA LEU A 75 8.14 -12.67 -5.90
C LEU A 75 7.51 -13.37 -7.11
N GLN A 76 6.43 -14.11 -6.88
CA GLN A 76 5.70 -14.85 -7.90
C GLN A 76 4.60 -13.97 -8.50
N ILE A 77 4.67 -13.72 -9.81
CA ILE A 77 3.64 -12.99 -10.54
C ILE A 77 2.30 -13.71 -10.40
N GLY A 78 1.23 -12.95 -10.17
CA GLY A 78 -0.11 -13.45 -9.92
C GLY A 78 -0.42 -13.72 -8.44
N SER A 79 0.59 -13.86 -7.58
CA SER A 79 0.39 -14.03 -6.14
C SER A 79 0.07 -12.71 -5.44
N MET A 80 -0.64 -12.81 -4.31
CA MET A 80 -0.95 -11.73 -3.40
C MET A 80 0.20 -11.50 -2.43
N PHE A 81 0.56 -10.23 -2.23
CA PHE A 81 1.59 -9.82 -1.29
C PHE A 81 1.09 -8.67 -0.41
N GLN A 82 1.70 -8.58 0.77
CA GLN A 82 1.72 -7.35 1.53
C GLN A 82 3.11 -6.76 1.55
N PHE A 83 3.20 -5.47 1.25
CA PHE A 83 4.44 -4.71 1.29
C PHE A 83 4.35 -3.64 2.36
N LEU A 84 5.37 -3.57 3.21
CA LEU A 84 5.57 -2.50 4.18
C LEU A 84 6.79 -1.70 3.77
N GLY A 85 6.65 -0.37 3.73
CA GLY A 85 7.71 0.51 3.28
C GLY A 85 7.37 1.99 3.43
N GLU A 86 8.22 2.83 2.86
CA GLU A 86 8.08 4.28 2.84
C GLU A 86 7.54 4.74 1.49
N THR A 87 6.48 5.52 1.49
CA THR A 87 5.98 6.19 0.29
C THR A 87 6.84 7.40 -0.04
N TYR A 88 6.91 7.73 -1.33
CA TYR A 88 7.46 9.00 -1.77
C TYR A 88 6.86 9.40 -3.12
N SER A 89 6.91 10.69 -3.42
CA SER A 89 6.46 11.24 -4.69
C SER A 89 7.65 11.58 -5.59
N LEU A 90 7.58 11.19 -6.86
CA LEU A 90 8.54 11.52 -7.89
C LEU A 90 7.84 12.40 -8.94
N ASN A 91 8.41 13.56 -9.23
CA ASN A 91 7.93 14.38 -10.35
C ASN A 91 8.66 13.96 -11.62
N LYS A 92 7.94 13.38 -12.57
CA LYS A 92 8.48 12.95 -13.86
C LYS A 92 7.68 13.58 -14.99
N ASN A 93 8.33 14.42 -15.80
CA ASN A 93 7.73 15.09 -16.95
C ASN A 93 6.42 15.85 -16.63
N GLY A 94 6.34 16.48 -15.46
CA GLY A 94 5.15 17.22 -15.01
C GLY A 94 4.03 16.35 -14.42
N GLN A 95 4.21 15.03 -14.32
CA GLN A 95 3.30 14.12 -13.63
C GLN A 95 3.91 13.67 -12.30
N THR A 96 3.14 13.72 -11.23
CA THR A 96 3.52 13.18 -9.93
C THR A 96 3.22 11.68 -9.92
N GLU A 97 4.26 10.88 -9.74
CA GLU A 97 4.19 9.44 -9.56
C GLU A 97 4.46 9.11 -8.10
N ILE A 98 3.53 8.42 -7.44
CA ILE A 98 3.69 7.97 -6.05
C ILE A 98 4.22 6.53 -6.07
N ARG A 99 5.27 6.28 -5.30
CA ARG A 99 5.93 4.97 -5.21
C ARG A 99 6.13 4.55 -3.76
N LEU A 100 6.37 3.25 -3.57
CA LEU A 100 6.68 2.67 -2.27
C LEU A 100 8.08 2.04 -2.30
N VAL A 101 8.98 2.44 -1.41
CA VAL A 101 10.23 1.72 -1.15
C VAL A 101 9.96 0.66 -0.08
N ALA A 102 9.80 -0.59 -0.49
CA ALA A 102 9.51 -1.67 0.43
C ALA A 102 10.74 -2.06 1.26
N ARG A 103 10.51 -2.26 2.55
CA ARG A 103 11.47 -2.84 3.51
C ARG A 103 11.14 -4.29 3.81
N VAL A 104 9.86 -4.64 3.80
CA VAL A 104 9.35 -5.98 4.08
C VAL A 104 8.30 -6.34 3.04
N GLY A 105 8.32 -7.58 2.58
CA GLY A 105 7.28 -8.17 1.76
C GLY A 105 6.92 -9.56 2.30
N ARG A 106 5.64 -9.93 2.21
CA ARG A 106 5.17 -11.28 2.53
C ARG A 106 4.14 -11.75 1.53
N ASN A 107 4.23 -13.01 1.11
CA ASN A 107 3.16 -13.65 0.37
C ASN A 107 1.94 -13.82 1.29
N VAL A 108 0.75 -13.57 0.75
CA VAL A 108 -0.53 -13.67 1.45
C VAL A 108 -1.59 -14.34 0.56
N ASP A 109 -1.22 -15.33 -0.24
CA ASP A 109 -2.13 -16.01 -1.18
C ASP A 109 -3.36 -16.62 -0.50
N SER A 110 -3.25 -16.99 0.77
CA SER A 110 -4.34 -17.56 1.58
C SER A 110 -5.07 -16.52 2.46
N LEU A 111 -4.82 -15.22 2.27
CA LEU A 111 -5.53 -14.18 3.00
C LEU A 111 -6.94 -14.03 2.47
N ASP A 112 -7.92 -14.17 3.35
CA ASP A 112 -9.30 -13.76 3.07
C ASP A 112 -9.34 -12.24 2.91
N ILE A 113 -9.52 -11.80 1.67
CA ILE A 113 -9.47 -10.38 1.30
C ILE A 113 -10.70 -9.63 1.83
N ASP A 114 -11.87 -10.26 1.84
CA ASP A 114 -13.11 -9.62 2.27
C ASP A 114 -13.05 -9.37 3.78
N LEU A 115 -12.68 -10.39 4.56
CA LEU A 115 -12.49 -10.25 6.00
C LEU A 115 -11.39 -9.24 6.35
N PHE A 116 -10.30 -9.19 5.57
CA PHE A 116 -9.25 -8.20 5.76
C PHE A 116 -9.78 -6.77 5.59
N LEU A 117 -10.59 -6.51 4.56
CA LEU A 117 -11.17 -5.20 4.31
C LEU A 117 -12.18 -4.80 5.40
N GLU A 118 -13.05 -5.71 5.82
CA GLU A 118 -13.99 -5.47 6.92
C GLU A 118 -13.26 -5.14 8.23
N THR A 119 -12.23 -5.90 8.57
CA THR A 119 -11.43 -5.67 9.78
C THR A 119 -10.70 -4.33 9.72
N LEU A 120 -10.20 -3.94 8.54
CA LEU A 120 -9.56 -2.65 8.35
C LEU A 120 -10.55 -1.49 8.53
N ALA A 121 -11.75 -1.60 7.98
CA ALA A 121 -12.82 -0.61 8.17
C ALA A 121 -13.23 -0.49 9.65
N MET A 122 -13.38 -1.63 10.34
CA MET A 122 -13.70 -1.67 11.76
C MET A 122 -12.61 -1.00 12.62
N ARG A 123 -11.33 -1.26 12.32
CA ARG A 123 -10.21 -0.61 13.00
C ARG A 123 -10.26 0.91 12.87
N ARG A 124 -10.58 1.43 11.68
CA ARG A 124 -10.66 2.89 11.45
C ARG A 124 -11.80 3.52 12.24
N GLN A 125 -12.98 2.92 12.19
CA GLN A 125 -14.13 3.37 12.98
C GLN A 125 -13.82 3.39 14.48
N PHE A 126 -13.13 2.36 14.98
CA PHE A 126 -12.72 2.32 16.37
C PHE A 126 -11.78 3.49 16.71
N LEU A 127 -10.75 3.74 15.90
CA LEU A 127 -9.82 4.81 16.18
C LEU A 127 -10.45 6.21 16.06
N GLU A 128 -11.37 6.41 15.10
CA GLU A 128 -12.17 7.64 14.99
C GLU A 128 -13.03 7.88 16.23
N SER A 129 -13.53 6.82 16.88
CA SER A 129 -14.33 6.95 18.12
C SER A 129 -13.50 7.29 19.37
N GLN A 130 -12.18 7.15 19.29
CA GLN A 130 -11.25 7.41 20.40
C GLN A 130 -10.51 8.76 20.28
N GLY A 131 -10.69 9.47 19.15
CA GLY A 131 -10.14 10.80 18.90
C GLY A 131 -11.12 11.91 19.22
#